data_AF-F2DZ20-F1
#
_entry.id   AF-F2DZ20-F1
#
_cell.length_a   1.000
_cell.length_b   1.000
_cell.length_c   1.000
_cell.angle_alpha   90.00
_cell.angle_beta   90.00
_cell.angle_gamma   90.00
#
_symmetry.space_group_name_H-M   'P 1'
#
loop_
_entity.id
_entity.type
_entity.pdbx_description
1 polymer ?
#
loop_
_entity_poly.entity_id
_entity_poly.type
_entity_poly.pdbx_seq_one_letter_code
_entity_poly.pdbx_strand_id
1 'polypeptide(L)'
;MDIENEYKRRRILKAGGDYNLEWCRWRVLGGQSKRKKEIFNPNPKGYIHGALTLRNTLYAFFGPDENRPTASMRSYSFKSCEWKEWPDCNLPPARDSFGLSVYQNEIYMFGGSSYDTQFGDMHVFNTLTCTWQPTDSSITPSPRNPLVFTEIGETILLYGGVNVESGAILNDAFLWVDKQWLPV
;
A
#
# COMPACT_ATOMS: atom_id res chain seq x y z
N MET A 1 -27.16 -30.21 -13.64
CA MET A 1 -26.72 -29.15 -14.56
C MET A 1 -25.57 -28.47 -13.86
N ASP A 2 -24.36 -28.73 -14.33
CA ASP A 2 -23.11 -28.59 -13.58
C ASP A 2 -22.55 -27.17 -13.68
N ILE A 3 -22.34 -26.52 -12.54
CA ILE A 3 -21.91 -25.11 -12.40
C ILE A 3 -20.46 -24.91 -12.89
N GLU A 4 -19.70 -25.98 -13.08
CA GLU A 4 -18.32 -25.93 -13.59
C GLU A 4 -18.19 -25.48 -15.06
N ASN A 5 -19.23 -25.60 -15.88
CA ASN A 5 -19.12 -25.30 -17.31
C ASN A 5 -19.28 -23.82 -17.67
N GLU A 6 -19.78 -22.97 -16.77
CA GLU A 6 -20.06 -21.56 -17.07
C GLU A 6 -18.81 -20.66 -16.91
N TYR A 7 -17.80 -21.10 -16.15
CA TYR A 7 -16.55 -20.34 -15.95
C TYR A 7 -15.64 -20.29 -17.19
N LYS A 8 -15.86 -21.15 -18.20
CA LYS A 8 -15.01 -21.21 -19.40
C LYS A 8 -15.36 -20.18 -20.49
N ARG A 9 -16.35 -19.31 -20.31
CA ARG A 9 -16.87 -18.44 -21.39
C ARG A 9 -16.82 -16.93 -21.14
N ARG A 10 -15.82 -16.40 -20.42
CA ARG A 10 -15.60 -14.93 -20.41
C ARG A 10 -14.45 -14.55 -21.33
N ARG A 11 -14.81 -13.94 -22.47
CA ARG A 11 -13.92 -13.28 -23.42
C ARG A 11 -13.07 -12.26 -22.67
N ILE A 12 -11.77 -12.54 -22.55
CA ILE A 12 -10.78 -11.59 -22.07
C ILE A 12 -10.59 -10.54 -23.18
N LEU A 13 -10.88 -9.28 -22.86
CA LEU A 13 -10.58 -8.15 -23.73
C LEU A 13 -9.06 -8.05 -23.89
N LYS A 14 -8.56 -8.21 -25.11
CA LYS A 14 -7.14 -8.02 -25.45
C LYS A 14 -6.81 -6.52 -25.42
N ALA A 15 -6.08 -6.08 -24.40
CA ALA A 15 -5.31 -4.84 -24.48
C ALA A 15 -4.04 -5.11 -25.30
N GLY A 16 -3.76 -4.27 -26.30
CA GLY A 16 -2.75 -4.51 -27.34
C GLY A 16 -1.29 -4.37 -26.86
N GLY A 17 -0.78 -5.42 -26.23
CA GLY A 17 0.65 -5.72 -26.10
C GLY A 17 0.84 -7.23 -26.05
N ASP A 18 2.03 -7.72 -26.39
CA ASP A 18 2.40 -9.16 -26.43
C ASP A 18 2.45 -9.80 -25.03
N TYR A 19 1.37 -9.72 -24.28
CA TYR A 19 1.18 -10.43 -23.02
C TYR A 19 0.38 -11.69 -23.31
N ASN A 20 1.03 -12.85 -23.29
CA ASN A 20 0.33 -14.12 -23.38
C ASN A 20 -0.44 -14.37 -22.07
N LEU A 21 -1.73 -13.98 -22.04
CA LEU A 21 -2.62 -14.17 -20.90
C LEU A 21 -3.03 -15.64 -20.67
N GLU A 22 -2.64 -16.59 -21.55
CA GLU A 22 -3.03 -18.01 -21.44
C GLU A 22 -2.39 -18.74 -20.24
N TRP A 23 -1.38 -18.15 -19.60
CA TRP A 23 -0.67 -18.75 -18.47
C TRP A 23 -0.79 -17.98 -17.14
N CYS A 24 -1.71 -17.02 -17.05
CA CYS A 24 -2.00 -16.32 -15.80
C CYS A 24 -2.75 -17.24 -14.83
N ARG A 25 -2.02 -17.94 -13.95
CA ARG A 25 -2.61 -18.71 -12.85
C ARG A 25 -2.59 -17.87 -11.57
N TRP A 26 -3.75 -17.71 -10.96
CA TRP A 26 -3.84 -17.21 -9.59
C TRP A 26 -3.06 -18.16 -8.66
N ARG A 27 -2.21 -17.58 -7.82
CA ARG A 27 -1.50 -18.32 -6.78
C ARG A 27 -1.71 -17.60 -5.46
N VAL A 28 -2.05 -18.36 -4.43
CA VAL A 28 -2.04 -17.87 -3.06
C VAL A 28 -0.59 -17.70 -2.64
N LEU A 29 -0.23 -16.50 -2.16
CA LEU A 29 1.08 -16.23 -1.56
C LEU A 29 1.12 -16.85 -0.15
N GLY A 30 1.57 -18.12 -0.06
CA GLY A 30 1.68 -18.89 1.19
C GLY A 30 3.12 -19.14 1.63
N GLY A 31 3.32 -19.38 2.94
CA GLY A 31 4.60 -19.78 3.53
C GLY A 31 4.81 -21.29 3.43
N GLN A 32 5.67 -21.76 2.52
CA GLN A 32 6.01 -23.19 2.47
C GLN A 32 7.15 -23.51 3.45
N SER A 33 6.81 -23.87 4.69
CA SER A 33 7.78 -24.55 5.56
C SER A 33 7.93 -26.00 5.12
N LYS A 34 9.12 -26.37 4.60
CA LYS A 34 9.43 -27.76 4.20
C LYS A 34 9.42 -28.78 5.36
N ARG A 35 9.23 -28.37 6.61
CA ARG A 35 9.37 -29.25 7.80
C ARG A 35 8.05 -29.72 8.44
N LYS A 36 6.88 -29.24 8.05
CA LYS A 36 5.59 -29.76 8.56
C LYS A 36 4.52 -29.72 7.47
N LYS A 37 3.71 -30.78 7.38
CA LYS A 37 2.52 -30.91 6.49
C LYS A 37 1.36 -29.96 6.85
N GLU A 38 1.62 -28.94 7.65
CA GLU A 38 0.68 -27.88 7.92
C GLU A 38 1.05 -26.73 7.00
N ILE A 39 0.12 -26.33 6.12
CA ILE A 39 0.19 -25.04 5.45
C ILE A 39 0.14 -24.03 6.57
N PHE A 40 1.29 -23.57 7.06
CA PHE A 40 1.33 -22.38 7.89
C PHE A 40 0.78 -21.29 6.98
N ASN A 41 -0.46 -20.91 7.25
CA ASN A 41 -1.10 -19.80 6.58
C ASN A 41 -0.87 -18.60 7.51
N PRO A 42 0.27 -17.89 7.42
CA PRO A 42 0.49 -16.66 8.15
C PRO A 42 -0.39 -15.53 7.59
N ASN A 43 -1.56 -15.86 7.01
CA ASN A 43 -2.45 -14.87 6.43
C ASN A 43 -2.73 -13.87 7.54
N PRO A 44 -2.27 -12.64 7.37
CA PRO A 44 -2.45 -11.60 8.36
C PRO A 44 -3.93 -11.48 8.71
N LYS A 45 -4.34 -11.81 9.93
CA LYS A 45 -5.69 -11.47 10.40
C LYS A 45 -5.77 -9.95 10.54
N GLY A 46 -6.60 -9.29 9.76
CA GLY A 46 -6.82 -7.84 9.77
C GLY A 46 -7.12 -7.31 8.36
N TYR A 47 -7.72 -6.13 8.27
CA TYR A 47 -7.97 -5.47 6.99
C TYR A 47 -6.67 -4.84 6.48
N ILE A 48 -6.27 -5.18 5.26
CA ILE A 48 -5.17 -4.49 4.56
C ILE A 48 -5.76 -3.22 3.98
N HIS A 49 -5.23 -2.07 4.38
CA HIS A 49 -5.66 -0.77 3.85
C HIS A 49 -4.68 -0.20 2.82
N GLY A 50 -3.47 -0.76 2.75
CA GLY A 50 -2.51 -0.44 1.69
C GLY A 50 -1.47 -1.53 1.53
N ALA A 51 -1.05 -1.79 0.29
CA ALA A 51 0.09 -2.65 0.03
C ALA A 51 0.85 -2.18 -1.21
N LEU A 52 2.17 -2.34 -1.19
CA LEU A 52 3.03 -2.05 -2.33
C LEU A 52 4.20 -3.02 -2.40
N THR A 53 4.85 -3.09 -3.55
CA THR A 53 6.09 -3.86 -3.70
C THR A 53 7.29 -2.93 -3.73
N LEU A 54 8.31 -3.25 -2.95
CA LEU A 54 9.64 -2.66 -3.07
C LEU A 54 10.65 -3.79 -3.28
N ARG A 55 11.34 -3.74 -4.42
CA ARG A 55 12.25 -4.80 -4.87
C ARG A 55 11.51 -6.15 -4.93
N ASN A 56 12.02 -7.16 -4.22
CA ASN A 56 11.47 -8.52 -4.20
C ASN A 56 10.62 -8.80 -2.96
N THR A 57 9.99 -7.75 -2.42
CA THR A 57 9.22 -7.81 -1.18
C THR A 57 7.92 -7.04 -1.34
N LEU A 58 6.79 -7.69 -1.04
CA LEU A 58 5.50 -7.03 -0.82
C LEU A 58 5.46 -6.51 0.62
N TYR A 59 5.11 -5.25 0.81
CA TYR A 59 4.81 -4.65 2.12
C TYR A 59 3.31 -4.43 2.21
N ALA A 60 2.70 -4.92 3.29
CA ALA A 60 1.28 -4.80 3.56
C ALA A 60 1.06 -4.07 4.88
N PHE A 61 0.20 -3.06 4.82
CA PHE A 61 -0.16 -2.18 5.92
C PHE A 61 -1.59 -2.45 6.33
N PHE A 62 -1.72 -2.71 7.61
CA PHE A 62 -2.96 -3.05 8.26
C PHE A 62 -3.36 -1.84 9.11
N GLY A 63 -4.57 -1.40 8.87
CA GLY A 63 -5.23 -0.33 9.60
C GLY A 63 -6.05 -0.91 10.75
N PRO A 64 -6.81 -0.06 11.44
CA PRO A 64 -7.57 -0.48 12.60
C PRO A 64 -8.66 -1.50 12.21
N ASP A 65 -8.82 -2.57 13.00
CA ASP A 65 -10.00 -3.44 12.95
C ASP A 65 -10.85 -3.23 14.22
N GLU A 66 -12.09 -3.75 14.25
CA GLU A 66 -13.01 -3.60 15.38
C GLU A 66 -12.41 -4.02 16.74
N ASN A 67 -11.38 -4.87 16.72
CA ASN A 67 -10.72 -5.41 17.92
C ASN A 67 -9.30 -4.85 18.12
N ARG A 68 -8.72 -4.14 17.14
CA ARG A 68 -7.34 -3.65 17.16
C ARG A 68 -7.27 -2.25 16.54
N PRO A 69 -7.22 -1.20 17.36
CA PRO A 69 -7.13 0.17 16.87
C PRO A 69 -5.71 0.54 16.39
N THR A 70 -4.77 -0.41 16.33
CA THR A 70 -3.35 -0.15 16.07
C THR A 70 -2.96 -0.47 14.64
N ALA A 71 -2.02 0.31 14.09
CA ALA A 71 -1.38 -0.01 12.83
C ALA A 71 -0.51 -1.26 13.00
N SER A 72 -0.45 -2.10 11.96
CA SER A 72 0.58 -3.14 11.87
C SER A 72 1.11 -3.26 10.44
N MET A 73 2.33 -3.78 10.32
CA MET A 73 2.97 -3.96 9.03
C MET A 73 3.55 -5.37 8.94
N ARG A 74 3.35 -5.98 7.78
CA ARG A 74 3.95 -7.27 7.42
C ARG A 74 4.55 -7.16 6.04
N SER A 75 5.50 -8.04 5.75
CA SER A 75 6.06 -8.16 4.42
C SER A 75 6.14 -9.60 3.95
N TYR A 76 5.98 -9.82 2.65
CA TYR A 76 6.19 -11.10 2.01
C TYR A 76 7.41 -11.03 1.08
N SER A 77 8.40 -11.88 1.34
CA SER A 77 9.57 -12.04 0.47
C SER A 77 9.21 -13.01 -0.66
N PHE A 78 9.26 -12.54 -1.92
CA PHE A 78 9.05 -13.43 -3.07
C PHE A 78 10.22 -14.41 -3.29
N LYS A 79 11.37 -14.21 -2.61
CA LYS A 79 12.56 -15.06 -2.76
C LYS A 79 12.48 -16.27 -1.84
N SER A 80 12.15 -16.04 -0.57
CA SER A 80 11.99 -17.10 0.42
C SER A 80 10.57 -17.65 0.45
N CYS A 81 9.62 -16.96 -0.16
CA CYS A 81 8.19 -17.26 -0.09
C CYS A 81 7.69 -17.24 1.36
N GLU A 82 8.15 -16.28 2.17
CA GLU A 82 7.86 -16.20 3.59
C GLU A 82 7.31 -14.83 3.98
N TRP A 83 6.37 -14.86 4.92
CA TRP A 83 5.86 -13.66 5.59
C TRP A 83 6.73 -13.31 6.79
N LYS A 84 6.94 -12.02 7.01
CA LYS A 84 7.65 -11.43 8.14
C LYS A 84 6.77 -10.36 8.77
N GLU A 85 6.65 -10.39 10.09
CA GLU A 85 6.07 -9.28 10.86
C GLU A 85 7.16 -8.26 11.21
N TRP A 86 6.76 -6.99 11.29
CA TRP A 86 7.65 -5.89 11.62
C TRP A 86 7.19 -5.21 12.92
N PRO A 87 7.49 -5.81 14.09
CA PRO A 87 7.22 -5.15 15.36
C PRO A 87 8.14 -3.93 15.52
N ASP A 88 7.65 -2.94 16.25
CA ASP A 88 8.46 -1.82 16.76
C ASP A 88 9.11 -0.89 15.72
N CYS A 89 8.64 -0.84 14.47
CA CYS A 89 9.19 0.09 13.48
C CYS A 89 8.69 1.55 13.62
N ASN A 90 8.23 1.99 14.80
CA ASN A 90 7.67 3.35 15.02
C ASN A 90 6.52 3.73 14.06
N LEU A 91 5.57 2.80 13.85
CA LEU A 91 4.52 2.95 12.84
C LEU A 91 3.72 4.28 12.99
N PRO A 92 3.32 4.91 11.87
CA PRO A 92 2.39 6.03 11.91
C PRO A 92 1.06 5.63 12.58
N PRO A 93 0.28 6.60 13.08
CA PRO A 93 -1.06 6.35 13.59
C PRO A 93 -1.90 5.49 12.65
N ALA A 94 -2.70 4.58 13.22
CA ALA A 94 -3.57 3.69 12.47
C ALA A 94 -4.55 4.50 11.60
N ARG A 95 -4.60 4.18 10.32
CA ARG A 95 -5.34 4.92 9.30
C ARG A 95 -5.73 4.02 8.14
N ASP A 96 -6.73 4.43 7.38
CA ASP A 96 -7.14 3.85 6.11
C ASP A 96 -7.03 4.86 4.97
N SER A 97 -7.32 4.41 3.73
CA SER A 97 -7.49 5.27 2.55
C SER A 97 -6.30 6.20 2.25
N PHE A 98 -5.12 5.86 2.76
CA PHE A 98 -3.87 6.60 2.59
C PHE A 98 -3.21 6.26 1.25
N GLY A 99 -2.35 7.15 0.78
CA GLY A 99 -1.47 6.90 -0.36
C GLY A 99 -0.23 6.12 0.04
N LEU A 100 0.24 5.22 -0.82
CA LEU A 100 1.50 4.50 -0.69
C LEU A 100 2.29 4.57 -1.98
N SER A 101 3.55 4.97 -1.91
CA SER A 101 4.43 4.98 -3.08
C SER A 101 5.89 4.74 -2.68
N VAL A 102 6.71 4.36 -3.66
CA VAL A 102 8.15 4.22 -3.51
C VAL A 102 8.84 5.45 -4.07
N TYR A 103 9.87 5.92 -3.38
CA TYR A 103 10.79 6.95 -3.89
C TYR A 103 12.18 6.69 -3.33
N GLN A 104 13.19 6.66 -4.22
CA GLN A 104 14.59 6.43 -3.86
C GLN A 104 14.82 5.22 -2.93
N ASN A 105 14.12 4.09 -3.18
CA ASN A 105 14.13 2.86 -2.37
C ASN A 105 13.58 2.97 -0.94
N GLU A 106 12.85 4.04 -0.64
CA GLU A 106 12.10 4.18 0.61
C GLU A 106 10.60 4.12 0.30
N ILE A 107 9.81 3.71 1.30
CA ILE A 107 8.36 3.63 1.18
C ILE A 107 7.76 4.86 1.83
N TYR A 108 6.91 5.58 1.10
CA TYR A 108 6.25 6.78 1.59
C TYR A 108 4.75 6.54 1.77
N MET A 109 4.21 7.11 2.83
CA MET A 109 2.79 7.13 3.16
C MET A 109 2.32 8.58 3.28
N PHE A 110 1.18 8.92 2.68
CA PHE A 110 0.58 10.24 2.80
C PHE A 110 -0.93 10.18 3.03
N GLY A 111 -1.42 11.06 3.90
CA GLY A 111 -2.84 11.28 4.12
C GLY A 111 -3.56 10.08 4.74
N GLY A 112 -4.82 9.89 4.35
CA GLY A 112 -5.72 8.88 4.92
C GLY A 112 -6.52 9.38 6.11
N SER A 113 -7.25 8.48 6.75
CA SER A 113 -8.12 8.82 7.89
C SER A 113 -8.15 7.73 8.96
N SER A 114 -8.30 8.14 10.21
CA SER A 114 -8.82 7.33 11.31
C SER A 114 -10.31 7.65 11.52
N TYR A 115 -10.94 7.08 12.55
CA TYR A 115 -12.33 7.39 12.90
C TYR A 115 -12.57 8.86 13.26
N ASP A 116 -11.55 9.53 13.80
CA ASP A 116 -11.64 10.85 14.40
C ASP A 116 -10.80 11.92 13.68
N THR A 117 -9.86 11.51 12.82
CA THR A 117 -8.86 12.41 12.24
C THR A 117 -8.66 12.12 10.77
N GLN A 118 -8.69 13.17 9.94
CA GLN A 118 -8.14 13.13 8.59
C GLN A 118 -6.69 13.59 8.62
N PHE A 119 -5.79 12.82 8.03
CA PHE A 119 -4.37 13.09 8.04
C PHE A 119 -3.92 13.85 6.78
N GLY A 120 -2.93 14.72 6.95
CA GLY A 120 -2.20 15.41 5.88
C GLY A 120 -0.69 15.39 6.10
N ASP A 121 -0.22 14.46 6.93
CA ASP A 121 1.18 14.20 7.20
C ASP A 121 1.76 13.21 6.17
N MET A 122 3.08 13.24 6.03
CA MET A 122 3.84 12.31 5.22
C MET A 122 4.83 11.57 6.12
N HIS A 123 4.91 10.25 5.94
CA HIS A 123 5.86 9.40 6.64
C HIS A 123 6.68 8.61 5.64
N VAL A 124 7.95 8.37 5.99
CA VAL A 124 8.88 7.56 5.21
C VAL A 124 9.33 6.36 6.03
N PHE A 125 9.45 5.21 5.37
CA PHE A 125 9.96 3.99 5.95
C PHE A 125 11.30 3.59 5.34
N ASN A 126 12.29 3.54 6.21
CA ASN A 126 13.59 3.00 5.88
C ASN A 126 13.62 1.49 6.14
N THR A 127 13.71 0.71 5.07
CA THR A 127 13.73 -0.76 5.14
C THR A 127 14.98 -1.35 5.78
N LEU A 128 16.08 -0.60 5.85
CA LEU A 128 17.33 -1.03 6.46
C LEU A 128 17.28 -0.89 7.97
N THR A 129 16.69 0.20 8.48
CA THR A 129 16.62 0.47 9.92
C THR A 129 15.33 -0.03 10.58
N CYS A 130 14.32 -0.45 9.81
CA CYS A 130 12.97 -0.71 10.32
C CYS A 130 12.47 0.50 11.11
N THR A 131 12.35 1.64 10.45
CA THR A 131 11.88 2.85 11.14
C THR A 131 11.03 3.68 10.20
N TRP A 132 9.82 3.98 10.66
CA TRP A 132 8.97 5.02 10.13
C TRP A 132 9.31 6.34 10.80
N GLN A 133 9.41 7.39 10.00
CA GLN A 133 9.68 8.74 10.48
C GLN A 133 8.78 9.73 9.73
N PRO A 134 8.29 10.78 10.40
CA PRO A 134 7.63 11.88 9.71
C PRO A 134 8.64 12.57 8.78
N THR A 135 8.16 13.11 7.68
CA THR A 135 8.97 13.96 6.80
C THR A 135 8.60 15.41 7.00
N ASP A 136 9.59 16.29 6.96
CA ASP A 136 9.39 17.73 7.04
C ASP A 136 9.48 18.36 5.64
N SER A 137 8.52 19.22 5.32
CA SER A 137 8.50 20.00 4.09
C SER A 137 7.99 21.41 4.39
N SER A 138 8.56 22.39 3.68
CA SER A 138 8.16 23.80 3.81
C SER A 138 6.73 24.07 3.32
N ILE A 139 6.30 23.30 2.33
CA ILE A 139 4.92 23.26 1.82
C ILE A 139 4.38 21.88 2.14
N THR A 140 3.14 21.79 2.60
CA THR A 140 2.47 20.50 2.86
C THR A 140 1.07 20.53 2.24
N PRO A 141 0.71 19.54 1.42
CA PRO A 141 -0.65 19.40 0.93
C PRO A 141 -1.63 19.25 2.09
N SER A 142 -2.83 19.80 1.94
CA SER A 142 -3.89 19.66 2.95
C SER A 142 -4.23 18.18 3.23
N PRO A 143 -4.77 17.88 4.44
CA PRO A 143 -5.35 16.57 4.72
C PRO A 143 -6.33 16.12 3.64
N ARG A 144 -6.27 14.83 3.26
CA ARG A 144 -7.07 14.29 2.16
C ARG A 144 -7.19 12.76 2.19
N ASN A 145 -8.36 12.27 1.79
CA ASN A 145 -8.63 10.87 1.42
C ASN A 145 -9.98 10.75 0.66
N PRO A 146 -10.19 9.68 -0.14
CA PRO A 146 -9.13 8.91 -0.81
C PRO A 146 -8.32 9.83 -1.75
N LEU A 147 -7.15 9.38 -2.20
CA LEU A 147 -6.24 10.20 -3.01
C LEU A 147 -5.51 9.38 -4.09
N VAL A 148 -4.95 10.06 -5.09
CA VAL A 148 -3.97 9.46 -6.01
C VAL A 148 -2.57 9.74 -5.47
N PHE A 149 -1.79 8.71 -5.21
CA PHE A 149 -0.40 8.81 -4.74
C PHE A 149 0.44 7.75 -5.44
N THR A 150 1.30 8.15 -6.37
CA THR A 150 1.98 7.19 -7.24
C THR A 150 3.32 7.68 -7.73
N GLU A 151 4.26 6.76 -7.92
CA GLU A 151 5.58 7.03 -8.49
C GLU A 151 5.43 7.40 -9.96
N ILE A 152 6.02 8.52 -10.36
CA ILE A 152 6.16 8.92 -11.76
C ILE A 152 7.61 9.28 -12.04
N GLY A 153 8.29 8.49 -12.87
CA GLY A 153 9.72 8.67 -13.13
C GLY A 153 10.53 8.56 -11.84
N GLU A 154 11.20 9.64 -11.45
CA GLU A 154 12.02 9.71 -10.23
C GLU A 154 11.36 10.56 -9.13
N THR A 155 10.03 10.68 -9.11
CA THR A 155 9.27 11.45 -8.09
C THR A 155 7.96 10.75 -7.72
N ILE A 156 7.23 11.27 -6.73
CA ILE A 156 5.87 10.86 -6.40
C ILE A 156 4.91 11.97 -6.79
N LEU A 157 3.85 11.62 -7.53
CA LEU A 157 2.70 12.46 -7.77
C LEU A 157 1.66 12.24 -6.67
N LEU A 158 1.21 13.33 -6.06
CA LEU A 158 -0.04 13.43 -5.33
C LEU A 158 -1.05 14.20 -6.19
N TYR A 159 -2.27 13.66 -6.36
CA TYR A 159 -3.32 14.36 -7.08
C TYR A 159 -4.69 14.21 -6.41
N GLY A 160 -5.36 15.35 -6.28
CA GLY A 160 -6.75 15.49 -5.85
C GLY A 160 -7.05 14.87 -4.49
N GLY A 161 -8.27 14.36 -4.35
CA GLY A 161 -8.81 13.77 -3.13
C GLY A 161 -9.92 14.63 -2.51
N VAL A 162 -10.32 14.34 -1.27
CA VAL A 162 -11.33 15.13 -0.55
C VAL A 162 -10.76 15.55 0.78
N ASN A 163 -10.85 16.84 1.10
CA ASN A 163 -10.61 17.32 2.46
C ASN A 163 -11.95 17.29 3.22
N VAL A 164 -12.07 16.39 4.20
CA VAL A 164 -13.35 16.11 4.88
C VAL A 164 -13.77 17.28 5.78
N GLU A 165 -12.80 17.94 6.42
CA GLU A 165 -13.08 19.07 7.32
C GLU A 165 -13.71 20.26 6.58
N SER A 166 -13.16 20.62 5.42
CA SER A 166 -13.69 21.71 4.59
C SER A 166 -14.80 21.29 3.62
N GLY A 167 -14.96 19.99 3.37
CA GLY A 167 -15.83 19.45 2.32
C GLY A 167 -15.33 19.68 0.89
N ALA A 168 -14.08 20.16 0.73
CA ALA A 168 -13.53 20.46 -0.59
C ALA A 168 -13.17 19.18 -1.37
N ILE A 169 -13.64 19.10 -2.62
CA ILE A 169 -13.11 18.16 -3.61
C ILE A 169 -11.87 18.81 -4.22
N LEU A 170 -10.73 18.17 -4.06
CA LEU A 170 -9.44 18.69 -4.45
C LEU A 170 -9.11 18.27 -5.89
N ASN A 171 -8.57 19.20 -6.65
CA ASN A 171 -8.06 19.02 -8.02
C ASN A 171 -6.61 19.55 -8.17
N ASP A 172 -5.95 19.80 -7.04
CA ASP A 172 -4.55 20.20 -6.96
C ASP A 172 -3.61 19.01 -7.19
N ALA A 173 -2.40 19.32 -7.62
CA ALA A 173 -1.34 18.34 -7.86
C ALA A 173 -0.07 18.77 -7.12
N PHE A 174 0.65 17.79 -6.58
CA PHE A 174 1.97 18.01 -6.00
C PHE A 174 2.94 16.92 -6.43
N LEU A 175 4.20 17.31 -6.58
CA LEU A 175 5.32 16.39 -6.76
C LEU A 175 6.16 16.33 -5.49
N TRP A 176 6.63 15.15 -5.13
CA TRP A 176 7.62 14.94 -4.07
C TRP A 176 9.01 14.83 -4.67
N VAL A 177 9.77 15.93 -4.68
CA VAL A 177 11.09 16.02 -5.31
C VAL A 177 12.08 16.49 -4.25
N ASP A 178 13.23 15.83 -4.16
CA ASP A 178 14.29 16.17 -3.21
C ASP A 178 13.81 16.30 -1.75
N LYS A 179 12.86 15.42 -1.39
CA LYS A 179 12.20 15.40 -0.09
C LYS A 179 11.44 16.68 0.26
N GLN A 180 10.91 17.38 -0.74
CA GLN A 180 10.04 18.54 -0.58
C GLN A 180 8.81 18.40 -1.48
N TRP A 181 7.70 18.98 -1.03
CA TRP A 181 6.50 19.13 -1.85
C TRP A 181 6.62 20.31 -2.80
N LEU A 182 6.31 20.07 -4.08
CA LEU A 182 6.22 21.09 -5.12
C LEU A 182 4.80 21.09 -5.71
N PRO A 183 3.99 22.14 -5.53
CA PRO A 183 2.70 22.27 -6.21
C PRO A 183 2.90 22.45 -7.72
N VAL A 184 2.05 21.83 -8.55
CA VAL A 184 2.13 21.88 -10.02
C VAL A 184 0.78 22.14 -10.70
#